data_AF-J3QS35-F1
#
_entry.id   AF-J3QS35-F1
#
_cell.length_a   1.000
_cell.length_b   1.000
_cell.length_c   1.000
_cell.angle_alpha   90.00
_cell.angle_beta   90.00
_cell.angle_gamma   90.00
#
_symmetry.space_group_name_H-M   'P 1'
#
loop_
_entity.id
_entity.type
_entity.pdbx_description
1 polymer ?
#
loop_
_entity_poly.entity_id
_entity_poly.type
_entity_poly.pdbx_seq_one_letter_code
_entity_poly.pdbx_strand_id
1 'polypeptide(L)' 'MQAATMRLNQNTLLLGKKVVLVPYTSEHVPRYHEWMKSEELQRLTASEPLTLEQEY' A
#
# COMPACT_ATOMS: atom_id res chain seq x y z
N MET A 1 -5.31 -3.68 -25.23
CA MET A 1 -6.45 -3.29 -24.39
C MET A 1 -5.90 -2.49 -23.21
N GLN A 2 -6.21 -1.20 -23.08
CA GLN A 2 -5.92 -0.48 -21.83
C GLN A 2 -6.78 -1.11 -20.74
N ALA A 3 -6.17 -1.72 -19.73
CA ALA A 3 -6.89 -2.08 -18.53
C ALA A 3 -7.39 -0.78 -17.90
N ALA A 4 -8.71 -0.57 -17.87
CA ALA A 4 -9.28 0.52 -17.11
C ALA A 4 -8.83 0.36 -15.65
N THR A 5 -8.14 1.35 -15.09
CA THR A 5 -7.70 1.28 -13.69
C THR A 5 -8.94 1.23 -12.81
N MET A 6 -9.16 0.11 -12.12
CA MET A 6 -10.28 -0.05 -11.20
C MET A 6 -10.05 0.87 -9.99
N ARG A 7 -10.84 1.95 -9.90
CA ARG A 7 -10.73 2.95 -8.82
C ARG A 7 -12.06 3.22 -8.10
N LEU A 8 -12.99 2.27 -8.13
CA LEU A 8 -14.35 2.45 -7.59
C LEU A 8 -14.36 2.95 -6.14
N ASN A 9 -13.41 2.48 -5.31
CA ASN A 9 -13.31 2.79 -3.89
C ASN A 9 -12.20 3.80 -3.54
N GLN A 10 -11.63 4.51 -4.52
CA GLN A 10 -10.49 5.41 -4.29
C GLN A 10 -10.79 6.57 -3.31
N ASN A 11 -12.07 6.88 -3.11
CA ASN A 11 -12.54 7.94 -2.20
C ASN A 11 -13.39 7.37 -1.04
N THR A 12 -13.33 6.06 -0.81
CA THR A 12 -14.16 5.38 0.18
C THR A 12 -13.35 5.07 1.43
N LEU A 13 -13.82 5.55 2.57
CA LEU A 13 -13.29 5.23 3.90
C LEU A 13 -14.18 4.16 4.55
N LEU A 14 -13.58 3.20 5.25
CA LEU A 14 -14.32 2.22 6.06
C LEU A 14 -14.03 2.48 7.53
N LEU A 15 -15.06 2.93 8.26
CA LEU A 15 -14.97 3.26 9.68
C LEU A 15 -15.29 2.04 10.54
N GLY A 16 -14.32 1.58 11.33
CA GLY A 16 -14.49 0.56 12.37
C GLY A 16 -14.44 1.16 13.77
N LYS A 17 -14.77 0.36 14.79
CA LYS A 17 -14.75 0.81 16.19
C LYS A 17 -13.35 1.14 16.73
N LYS A 18 -12.30 0.51 16.19
CA LYS A 18 -10.91 0.65 16.64
C LYS A 18 -9.94 1.11 15.55
N VAL A 19 -10.35 0.97 14.29
CA VAL A 19 -9.50 1.21 13.12
C VAL A 19 -10.32 1.85 12.01
N VAL A 20 -9.65 2.62 11.16
CA VAL A 20 -10.21 3.17 9.93
C VAL A 20 -9.38 2.63 8.78
N LEU A 21 -10.04 2.08 7.76
CA LEU A 21 -9.38 1.74 6.50
C LEU A 21 -9.55 2.91 5.55
N VAL A 22 -8.42 3.36 5.01
CA VAL A 22 -8.35 4.50 4.10
C VAL A 22 -7.80 4.07 2.74
N PRO A 23 -8.15 4.76 1.65
CA PRO A 23 -7.51 4.55 0.36
C PRO A 23 -5.99 4.70 0.47
N TYR A 24 -5.25 3.83 -0.22
CA TYR A 24 -3.80 3.95 -0.28
C TYR A 24 -3.41 5.11 -1.21
N THR A 25 -2.62 6.07 -0.71
CA THR A 25 -2.16 7.26 -1.44
C THR A 25 -0.64 7.35 -1.38
N SER A 26 -0.06 8.22 -2.20
CA SER A 26 1.38 8.49 -2.24
C SER A 26 1.97 8.92 -0.89
N GLU A 27 1.15 9.52 -0.01
CA GLU A 27 1.55 9.90 1.36
C GLU A 27 1.85 8.69 2.25
N HIS A 28 1.32 7.51 1.93
CA HIS A 28 1.57 6.28 2.68
C HIS A 28 2.86 5.57 2.27
N VAL A 29 3.37 5.86 1.07
CA VAL A 29 4.53 5.19 0.47
C VAL A 29 5.77 5.21 1.38
N PRO A 30 6.20 6.35 1.97
CA PRO A 30 7.40 6.35 2.81
C PRO A 30 7.28 5.40 4.00
N ARG A 31 6.12 5.38 4.66
CA ARG A 31 5.89 4.50 5.82
C ARG A 31 5.85 3.03 5.42
N TYR A 32 5.17 2.71 4.32
CA TYR A 32 5.12 1.33 3.81
C TYR A 32 6.51 0.85 3.41
N HIS A 33 7.28 1.69 2.71
CA HIS A 33 8.66 1.40 2.33
C HIS A 33 9.55 1.08 3.53
N GLU A 34 9.45 1.86 4.63
CA GLU A 34 10.20 1.54 5.86
C GLU A 34 9.81 0.18 6.45
N TRP A 35 8.53 -0.20 6.44
CA TRP A 35 8.13 -1.54 6.85
C TRP A 35 8.73 -2.60 5.95
N MET A 36 8.72 -2.35 4.64
CA MET A 36 9.24 -3.31 3.66
C MET A 36 10.75 -3.42 3.63
N LYS A 37 11.51 -2.68 4.47
CA LYS A 37 12.93 -2.98 4.70
C LYS A 37 13.17 -4.20 5.59
N SER A 38 12.14 -4.70 6.29
CA SER A 38 12.25 -5.92 7.10
C SER A 38 12.23 -7.18 6.23
N GLU A 39 13.31 -7.96 6.28
CA GLU A 39 13.37 -9.25 5.57
C GLU A 39 12.32 -10.25 6.06
N GLU A 40 11.97 -10.21 7.35
CA GLU A 40 10.92 -11.07 7.89
C GLU A 40 9.57 -10.74 7.25
N LEU A 41 9.23 -9.45 7.17
CA LEU A 41 7.99 -9.03 6.52
C LEU A 41 7.99 -9.41 5.05
N GLN A 42 9.06 -9.14 4.31
CA GLN A 42 9.19 -9.55 2.90
C GLN A 42 8.97 -11.05 2.69
N ARG A 43 9.57 -11.90 3.54
CA ARG A 43 9.36 -13.36 3.47
C ARG A 43 7.93 -13.76 3.77
N LEU A 44 7.31 -13.16 4.80
CA LEU A 44 5.93 -13.47 5.20
C LEU A 44 4.90 -13.00 4.15
N THR A 45 5.20 -11.93 3.41
CA THR A 45 4.32 -11.37 2.38
C THR A 45 4.67 -11.81 0.96
N ALA A 46 5.75 -12.59 0.78
CA ALA A 46 6.34 -12.93 -0.51
C ALA A 46 6.62 -11.70 -1.39
N SER A 47 7.05 -10.59 -0.75
CA SER A 47 7.36 -9.33 -1.42
C SER A 47 8.84 -9.24 -1.76
N GLU A 48 9.15 -8.66 -2.92
CA GLU A 48 10.51 -8.28 -3.29
C GLU A 48 10.79 -6.84 -2.84
N PRO A 49 12.04 -6.51 -2.46
CA PRO A 49 12.40 -5.14 -2.11
C PRO A 49 12.36 -4.23 -3.35
N LEU A 50 11.71 -3.08 -3.21
CA LEU A 50 11.69 -2.02 -4.20
C LEU A 50 12.46 -0.80 -3.70
N THR A 51 12.97 0.03 -4.63
CA THR A 51 13.45 1.37 -4.27
C THR A 51 12.26 2.26 -3.88
N LEU A 52 12.51 3.33 -3.12
CA LEU A 52 11.43 4.23 -2.73
C LEU A 52 10.70 4.80 -3.94
N GLU A 53 11.43 5.14 -5.01
CA GLU A 53 10.87 5.66 -6.26
C GLU A 53 10.00 4.63 -7.01
N GLN A 54 10.27 3.34 -6.86
CA GLN A 54 9.47 2.27 -7.47
C GLN A 54 8.15 2.03 -6.73
N GLU A 55 8.04 2.46 -5.47
CA GLU A 55 6.83 2.35 -4.66
C GLU A 55 5.83 3.51 -4.91
N TYR A 56 6.26 4.58 -5.59
CA TYR A 56 5.44 5.73 -6.02
C TYR A 56 4.82 5.51 -7.40
#